data_AF-A0A1V4EVT7-F1
#
_entry.id   AF-A0A1V4EVT7-F1
#
_cell.length_a   1.000
_cell.length_b   1.000
_cell.length_c   1.000
_cell.angle_alpha   90.00
_cell.angle_beta   90.00
_cell.angle_gamma   90.00
#
_symmetry.space_group_name_H-M   'P 1'
#
loop_
_entity.id
_entity.type
_entity.pdbx_description
1 polymer ?
#
loop_
_entity_poly.entity_id
_entity_poly.type
_entity_poly.pdbx_seq_one_letter_code
_entity_poly.pdbx_strand_id
1 'polypeptide(L)'
;MFGHIEPSVRLWTADYDGEIVGTVQLHLTMKQNGAHRAEIAKLMVHPQKRRLGIARQLMDVAERAAVEAGRSLLVLDTRAGDPSNTLYRSLGFVEAGRIPQYARSADGQFDETVIYYKLLEVPERLTFIAQSRQQVDELTILLRTRGIYILYEDRNPYAGGAEHYAVFFEDPDRLKVEVVAP
;
A
#
# COMPACT_ATOMS: atom_id res chain seq x y z
N MET A 1 10.06 -6.67 -27.50
CA MET A 1 10.52 -7.28 -26.23
C MET A 1 9.29 -7.49 -25.38
N PHE A 2 8.95 -8.72 -25.03
CA PHE A 2 7.78 -9.02 -24.19
C PHE A 2 8.25 -9.24 -22.76
N GLY A 3 7.66 -8.52 -21.81
CA GLY A 3 7.85 -8.74 -20.37
C GLY A 3 6.57 -9.32 -19.79
N HIS A 4 6.70 -10.34 -18.94
CA HIS A 4 5.60 -10.87 -18.14
C HIS A 4 5.87 -10.52 -16.68
N ILE A 5 4.91 -9.86 -16.04
CA ILE A 5 4.92 -9.57 -14.61
C ILE A 5 3.66 -10.23 -14.04
N GLU A 6 3.81 -10.93 -12.91
CA GLU A 6 2.65 -11.52 -12.23
C GLU A 6 1.64 -10.43 -11.85
N PRO A 7 0.32 -10.68 -11.92
CA PRO A 7 -0.69 -9.67 -11.60
C PRO A 7 -0.60 -9.07 -10.20
N SER A 8 0.00 -9.81 -9.25
CA SER A 8 0.25 -9.38 -7.87
C SER A 8 1.47 -8.46 -7.72
N VAL A 9 2.26 -8.28 -8.76
CA VAL A 9 3.48 -7.47 -8.73
C VAL A 9 3.23 -6.14 -9.45
N ARG A 10 3.39 -5.04 -8.72
CA ARG A 10 3.38 -3.69 -9.27
C ARG A 10 4.82 -3.19 -9.41
N LEU A 11 5.16 -2.63 -10.56
CA LEU A 11 6.50 -2.12 -10.89
C LEU A 11 6.41 -0.63 -11.20
N TRP A 12 7.27 0.16 -10.56
CA TRP A 12 7.50 1.55 -10.94
C TRP A 12 8.95 1.77 -11.33
N THR A 13 9.16 2.71 -12.24
CA THR A 13 10.47 3.20 -12.65
C THR A 13 10.57 4.69 -12.37
N ALA A 14 11.77 5.15 -12.03
CA ALA A 14 12.09 6.56 -11.97
C ALA A 14 12.79 6.96 -13.27
N ASP A 15 12.23 7.94 -13.97
CA ASP A 15 12.84 8.59 -15.12
C ASP A 15 13.60 9.84 -14.65
N TYR A 16 14.78 10.07 -15.22
CA TYR A 16 15.55 11.29 -15.03
C TYR A 16 16.21 11.66 -16.36
N ASP A 17 15.80 12.79 -16.94
CA ASP A 17 16.23 13.26 -18.25
C ASP A 17 15.98 12.24 -19.39
N GLY A 18 14.87 11.49 -19.34
CA GLY A 18 14.52 10.49 -20.34
C GLY A 18 15.24 9.14 -20.17
N GLU A 19 15.99 8.97 -19.08
CA GLU A 19 16.64 7.71 -18.73
C GLU A 19 15.99 7.07 -17.50
N ILE A 20 15.75 5.76 -17.55
CA ILE A 20 15.32 4.99 -16.38
C ILE A 20 16.51 4.83 -15.43
N VAL A 21 16.44 5.48 -14.28
CA VAL A 21 17.53 5.55 -13.30
C VAL A 21 17.20 4.86 -11.98
N GLY A 22 15.99 4.35 -11.81
CA GLY A 22 15.61 3.61 -10.63
C GLY A 22 14.34 2.81 -10.80
N THR A 23 14.08 1.91 -9.86
CA THR A 23 12.90 1.07 -9.84
C THR A 23 12.56 0.60 -8.43
N VAL A 24 11.29 0.27 -8.21
CA VAL A 24 10.79 -0.45 -7.06
C VAL A 24 9.69 -1.40 -7.52
N GLN A 25 9.60 -2.56 -6.86
CA GLN A 25 8.48 -3.47 -7.00
C GLN A 25 7.74 -3.59 -5.67
N LEU A 26 6.42 -3.69 -5.77
CA LEU A 26 5.55 -4.05 -4.65
C LEU A 26 4.91 -5.39 -4.97
N HIS A 27 5.17 -6.38 -4.12
CA HIS A 27 4.64 -7.73 -4.27
C HIS A 27 3.47 -7.91 -3.31
N LEU A 28 2.24 -7.90 -3.83
CA LEU A 28 1.04 -8.11 -3.03
C LEU A 28 0.93 -9.58 -2.64
N THR A 29 0.84 -9.87 -1.34
CA THR A 29 0.66 -11.25 -0.89
C THR A 29 -0.75 -11.73 -1.23
N MET A 30 -0.84 -12.86 -1.93
CA MET A 30 -2.12 -13.47 -2.35
C MET A 30 -2.56 -14.64 -1.47
N LYS A 31 -1.75 -15.03 -0.46
CA LYS A 31 -2.12 -16.06 0.52
C LYS A 31 -3.25 -15.55 1.40
N GLN A 32 -4.23 -16.40 1.72
CA GLN A 32 -5.39 -16.04 2.54
C GLN A 32 -4.98 -15.45 3.91
N ASN A 33 -4.00 -16.06 4.58
CA ASN A 33 -3.48 -15.59 5.88
C ASN A 33 -2.45 -14.44 5.76
N GLY A 34 -2.17 -13.97 4.54
CA GLY A 34 -1.20 -12.91 4.28
C GLY A 34 -1.78 -11.75 3.47
N ALA A 35 -3.08 -11.72 3.19
CA ALA A 35 -3.70 -10.70 2.33
C ALA A 35 -3.54 -9.27 2.86
N HIS A 36 -3.32 -9.09 4.16
CA HIS A 36 -3.04 -7.77 4.76
C HIS A 36 -1.61 -7.27 4.48
N ARG A 37 -0.73 -8.09 3.91
CA ARG A 37 0.71 -7.82 3.74
C ARG A 37 1.09 -7.61 2.27
N ALA A 38 2.08 -6.74 2.07
CA ALA A 38 2.86 -6.67 0.83
C ALA A 38 4.36 -6.60 1.13
N GLU A 39 5.16 -6.96 0.15
CA GLU A 39 6.62 -6.93 0.22
C GLU A 39 7.18 -5.86 -0.71
N ILE A 40 8.11 -5.05 -0.20
CA ILE A 40 8.91 -4.15 -1.05
C ILE A 40 10.07 -4.97 -1.61
N ALA A 41 10.07 -5.12 -2.92
CA ALA A 41 11.08 -5.86 -3.65
C ALA A 41 11.82 -4.96 -4.64
N LYS A 42 13.06 -5.35 -4.98
CA LYS A 42 13.85 -4.78 -6.09
C LYS A 42 13.93 -3.24 -6.11
N LEU A 43 14.06 -2.59 -4.94
CA LEU A 43 14.37 -1.16 -4.88
C LEU A 43 15.82 -0.94 -5.33
N MET A 44 16.01 -0.31 -6.48
CA MET A 44 17.34 -0.03 -7.04
C MET A 44 17.39 1.38 -7.60
N VAL A 45 18.52 2.06 -7.40
CA VAL A 45 18.82 3.35 -8.02
C VAL A 45 20.22 3.28 -8.62
N HIS A 46 20.33 3.74 -9.86
CA HIS A 46 21.57 3.82 -10.61
C HIS A 46 22.65 4.53 -9.77
N PRO A 47 23.87 3.96 -9.63
CA PRO A 47 24.89 4.47 -8.71
C PRO A 47 25.18 5.97 -8.86
N GLN A 48 25.23 6.47 -10.09
CA GLN A 48 25.52 7.88 -10.40
C GLN A 48 24.34 8.83 -10.12
N LYS A 49 23.14 8.30 -9.84
CA LYS A 49 21.92 9.08 -9.58
C LYS A 49 21.44 8.92 -8.12
N ARG A 50 22.28 8.34 -7.27
CA ARG A 50 22.01 8.20 -5.82
C ARG A 50 22.10 9.56 -5.12
N ARG A 51 21.52 9.64 -3.93
CA ARG A 51 21.45 10.86 -3.08
C ARG A 51 20.64 12.02 -3.68
N LEU A 52 19.87 11.77 -4.74
CA LEU A 52 18.92 12.73 -5.33
C LEU A 52 17.47 12.53 -4.85
N GLY A 53 17.25 11.76 -3.78
CA GLY A 53 15.90 11.48 -3.26
C GLY A 53 15.08 10.44 -4.04
N ILE A 54 15.57 9.94 -5.17
CA ILE A 54 14.86 9.00 -6.06
C ILE A 54 14.32 7.77 -5.31
N ALA A 55 15.16 7.13 -4.46
CA ALA A 55 14.74 5.94 -3.72
C ALA A 55 13.60 6.24 -2.74
N ARG A 56 13.57 7.44 -2.14
CA ARG A 56 12.46 7.88 -1.26
C ARG A 56 11.18 8.04 -2.06
N GLN A 57 11.22 8.72 -3.21
CA GLN A 57 10.05 8.89 -4.07
C GLN A 57 9.49 7.55 -4.57
N LEU A 58 10.37 6.61 -4.92
CA LEU A 58 9.97 5.25 -5.28
C LEU A 58 9.29 4.53 -4.10
N MET A 59 9.84 4.64 -2.89
CA MET A 59 9.19 4.08 -1.70
C MET A 59 7.83 4.72 -1.41
N ASP A 60 7.70 6.04 -1.58
CA ASP A 60 6.45 6.77 -1.34
C ASP A 60 5.33 6.34 -2.31
N VAL A 61 5.66 6.03 -3.58
CA VAL A 61 4.66 5.49 -4.52
C VAL A 61 4.30 4.05 -4.19
N ALA A 62 5.27 3.22 -3.81
CA ALA A 62 5.01 1.83 -3.43
C ALA A 62 4.17 1.72 -2.15
N GLU A 63 4.43 2.59 -1.16
CA GLU A 63 3.66 2.64 0.09
C GLU A 63 2.21 3.07 -0.15
N ARG A 64 1.98 4.14 -0.93
CA ARG A 64 0.62 4.55 -1.32
C ARG A 64 -0.12 3.44 -2.04
N ALA A 65 0.52 2.79 -3.00
CA ALA A 65 -0.07 1.68 -3.72
C ALA A 65 -0.39 0.47 -2.82
N ALA A 66 0.37 0.27 -1.73
CA ALA A 66 0.07 -0.75 -0.74
C ALA A 66 -1.17 -0.38 0.09
N VAL A 67 -1.28 0.88 0.54
CA VAL A 67 -2.47 1.38 1.25
C VAL A 67 -3.72 1.30 0.36
N GLU A 68 -3.63 1.76 -0.89
CA GLU A 68 -4.70 1.65 -1.90
C GLU A 68 -5.11 0.19 -2.13
N ALA A 69 -4.16 -0.75 -2.08
CA ALA A 69 -4.45 -2.18 -2.18
C ALA A 69 -4.93 -2.83 -0.87
N GLY A 70 -5.32 -2.03 0.14
CA GLY A 70 -5.81 -2.49 1.44
C GLY A 70 -4.77 -3.18 2.31
N ARG A 71 -3.47 -2.88 2.13
CA ARG A 71 -2.37 -3.53 2.87
C ARG A 71 -2.01 -2.71 4.09
N SER A 72 -2.02 -3.36 5.26
CA SER A 72 -1.68 -2.75 6.54
C SER A 72 -0.24 -3.04 6.98
N LEU A 73 0.47 -3.90 6.26
CA LEU A 73 1.84 -4.31 6.60
C LEU A 73 2.73 -4.33 5.35
N LEU A 74 3.81 -3.57 5.39
CA LEU A 74 4.95 -3.74 4.49
C LEU A 74 6.04 -4.54 5.18
N VAL A 75 6.63 -5.47 4.44
CA VAL A 75 7.87 -6.15 4.83
C VAL A 75 8.92 -6.00 3.74
N LEU A 76 10.19 -6.08 4.12
CA LEU A 76 11.29 -6.19 3.18
C LEU A 76 12.49 -6.84 3.85
N ASP A 77 13.39 -7.31 3.02
CA ASP A 77 14.71 -7.72 3.45
C ASP A 77 15.79 -6.96 2.66
N THR A 78 16.92 -6.71 3.31
CA THR A 78 18.05 -6.08 2.64
C THR A 78 19.34 -6.48 3.34
N ARG A 79 20.44 -6.52 2.59
CA ARG A 79 21.75 -6.85 3.14
C ARG A 79 22.15 -5.87 4.26
N ALA A 80 22.77 -6.40 5.30
CA ALA A 80 23.32 -5.60 6.39
C ALA A 80 24.50 -4.75 5.90
N GLY A 81 24.52 -3.47 6.28
CA GLY A 81 25.56 -2.51 5.91
C GLY A 81 25.30 -1.76 4.60
N ASP A 82 24.27 -2.12 3.85
CA ASP A 82 23.91 -1.39 2.63
C ASP A 82 23.31 -0.01 2.94
N PRO A 83 23.50 0.99 2.06
CA PRO A 83 22.89 2.32 2.22
C PRO A 83 21.36 2.30 2.38
N SER A 84 20.71 1.25 1.86
CA SER A 84 19.28 0.99 2.00
C SER A 84 18.85 0.86 3.46
N ASN A 85 19.68 0.31 4.36
CA ASN A 85 19.35 0.18 5.78
C ASN A 85 19.03 1.55 6.41
N THR A 86 19.83 2.57 6.11
CA THR A 86 19.60 3.95 6.61
C THR A 86 18.37 4.57 5.97
N LEU A 87 18.14 4.33 4.68
CA LEU A 87 16.92 4.76 4.01
C LEU A 87 15.66 4.20 4.69
N TYR A 88 15.59 2.89 4.88
CA TYR A 88 14.41 2.24 5.45
C TYR A 88 14.11 2.73 6.87
N ARG A 89 15.11 2.82 7.75
CA ARG A 89 14.94 3.42 9.08
C ARG A 89 14.41 4.85 9.02
N SER A 90 14.92 5.67 8.09
CA SER A 90 14.45 7.04 7.90
C SER A 90 13.03 7.15 7.33
N LEU A 91 12.46 6.05 6.82
CA LEU A 91 11.10 5.93 6.32
C LEU A 91 10.14 5.34 7.36
N GLY A 92 10.62 5.08 8.59
CA GLY A 92 9.83 4.51 9.67
C GLY A 92 9.74 2.98 9.63
N PHE A 93 10.56 2.29 8.82
CA PHE A 93 10.68 0.84 8.93
C PHE A 93 11.44 0.46 10.21
N VAL A 94 10.92 -0.57 10.88
CA VAL A 94 11.47 -1.14 12.10
C VAL A 94 12.18 -2.44 11.77
N GLU A 95 13.37 -2.63 12.34
CA GLU A 95 14.12 -3.89 12.21
C GLU A 95 13.39 -5.00 13.00
N ALA A 96 12.98 -6.06 12.31
CA ALA A 96 12.37 -7.25 12.92
C ALA A 96 13.42 -8.22 13.44
N GLY A 97 14.58 -8.26 12.77
CA GLY A 97 15.66 -9.19 13.09
C GLY A 97 16.64 -9.33 11.94
N ARG A 98 17.62 -10.22 12.15
CA ARG A 98 18.73 -10.47 11.23
C ARG A 98 18.90 -11.96 11.02
N ILE A 99 19.26 -12.34 9.81
CA ILE A 99 19.58 -13.72 9.47
C ILE A 99 21.00 -13.74 8.87
N PRO A 100 21.98 -14.35 9.56
CA PRO A 100 23.33 -14.47 9.02
C PRO A 100 23.32 -15.41 7.80
N GLN A 101 24.21 -15.15 6.85
CA GLN A 101 24.41 -15.97 5.66
C GLN A 101 23.14 -16.17 4.80
N TYR A 102 22.20 -15.24 4.84
CA TYR A 102 20.93 -15.33 4.13
C TYR A 102 21.06 -15.06 2.64
N ALA A 103 21.79 -14.01 2.28
CA ALA A 103 21.92 -13.57 0.90
C ALA A 103 23.25 -14.05 0.31
N ARG A 104 23.22 -14.65 -0.87
CA ARG A 104 24.43 -14.95 -1.63
C ARG A 104 24.79 -13.78 -2.54
N SER A 105 25.97 -13.22 -2.36
CA SER A 105 26.50 -12.15 -3.20
C SER A 105 27.03 -12.67 -4.54
N ALA A 106 27.30 -11.75 -5.48
CA ALA A 106 27.77 -12.08 -6.82
C ALA A 106 29.14 -12.78 -6.84
N ASP A 107 29.99 -12.52 -5.84
CA ASP A 107 31.29 -13.18 -5.64
C ASP A 107 31.16 -14.51 -4.88
N GLY A 108 29.93 -14.93 -4.54
CA GLY A 108 29.63 -16.21 -3.93
C GLY A 108 29.73 -16.25 -2.41
N GLN A 109 30.08 -15.15 -1.75
CA GLN A 109 30.02 -15.02 -0.29
C GLN A 109 28.56 -15.01 0.21
N PHE A 110 28.39 -15.26 1.51
CA PHE A 110 27.09 -15.22 2.16
C PHE A 110 27.03 -14.04 3.13
N ASP A 111 26.15 -13.09 2.82
CA ASP A 111 25.96 -11.87 3.58
C ASP A 111 24.80 -12.02 4.59
N GLU A 112 24.90 -11.29 5.70
CA GLU A 112 23.80 -11.10 6.64
C GLU A 112 22.70 -10.25 5.99
N THR A 113 21.45 -10.65 6.20
CA THR A 113 20.26 -9.87 5.82
C THR A 113 19.56 -9.34 7.06
N VAL A 114 19.09 -8.10 6.97
CA VAL A 114 18.22 -7.46 7.94
C VAL A 114 16.80 -7.47 7.42
N ILE A 115 15.87 -7.99 8.22
CA ILE A 115 14.44 -7.99 7.93
C ILE A 115 13.82 -6.75 8.56
N TYR A 116 13.02 -6.03 7.77
CA TYR A 116 12.30 -4.85 8.20
C TYR A 116 10.80 -5.01 8.00
N TYR A 117 10.03 -4.30 8.82
CA TYR A 117 8.60 -4.13 8.65
C TYR A 117 8.18 -2.68 8.86
N LYS A 118 7.03 -2.31 8.31
CA LYS A 118 6.34 -1.05 8.60
C LYS A 118 4.84 -1.30 8.65
N LEU A 119 4.21 -0.88 9.73
CA LEU A 119 2.76 -0.83 9.83
C LEU A 119 2.28 0.40 9.06
N LEU A 120 1.26 0.21 8.22
CA LEU A 120 0.62 1.27 7.46
C LEU A 120 -0.66 1.69 8.17
N GLU A 121 -0.87 2.99 8.26
CA GLU A 121 -2.18 3.53 8.62
C GLU A 121 -3.10 3.35 7.42
N VAL A 122 -3.84 2.24 7.43
CA VAL A 122 -4.95 2.03 6.50
C VAL A 122 -6.18 2.55 7.23
N PRO A 123 -6.90 3.54 6.68
CA PRO A 123 -8.16 3.97 7.28
C PRO A 123 -9.09 2.75 7.38
N GLU A 124 -9.54 2.38 8.57
CA GLU A 124 -10.58 1.34 8.71
C GLU A 124 -11.88 1.76 8.00
N ARG A 125 -12.06 3.08 7.84
CA ARG A 125 -13.16 3.72 7.14
C ARG A 125 -12.78 5.12 6.67
N LEU A 126 -13.16 5.49 5.45
CA LEU A 126 -13.20 6.90 5.03
C LEU A 126 -14.57 7.48 5.34
N THR A 127 -14.59 8.65 5.97
CA THR A 127 -15.83 9.33 6.36
C THR A 127 -15.92 10.66 5.63
N PHE A 128 -16.99 10.86 4.86
CA PHE A 128 -17.33 12.12 4.22
C PHE A 128 -18.59 12.70 4.87
N ILE A 129 -18.63 14.03 4.97
CA ILE A 129 -19.81 14.75 5.49
C ILE A 129 -20.63 15.20 4.29
N ALA A 130 -21.90 14.78 4.25
CA ALA A 130 -22.89 15.26 3.31
C ALA A 130 -23.37 16.66 3.69
N GLN A 131 -23.97 17.35 2.74
CA GLN A 131 -24.60 18.66 2.94
C GLN A 131 -25.97 18.53 3.61
N SER A 132 -26.63 17.37 3.47
CA SER A 132 -27.97 17.11 4.01
C SER A 132 -28.28 15.62 4.01
N ARG A 133 -29.36 15.22 4.70
CA ARG A 133 -29.92 13.86 4.61
C ARG A 133 -30.35 13.50 3.19
N GLN A 134 -30.88 14.47 2.44
CA GLN A 134 -31.28 14.26 1.04
C GLN A 134 -30.08 13.85 0.17
N GLN A 135 -28.89 14.43 0.39
CA GLN A 135 -27.71 14.02 -0.36
C GLN A 135 -27.29 12.56 -0.04
N VAL A 136 -27.46 12.12 1.21
CA VAL A 136 -27.23 10.71 1.59
C VAL A 136 -28.23 9.79 0.86
N ASP A 137 -29.49 10.20 0.75
CA ASP A 137 -30.52 9.42 0.03
C ASP A 137 -30.21 9.33 -1.48
N GLU A 138 -29.88 10.46 -2.11
CA GLU A 138 -29.51 10.52 -3.53
C GLU A 138 -28.27 9.66 -3.83
N LEU A 139 -27.26 9.70 -2.97
CA LEU A 139 -26.09 8.85 -3.09
C LEU A 139 -26.45 7.37 -2.92
N THR A 140 -27.29 7.04 -1.93
CA THR A 140 -27.77 5.66 -1.70
C THR A 140 -28.45 5.09 -2.94
N ILE A 141 -29.31 5.87 -3.60
CA ILE A 141 -29.96 5.49 -4.85
C ILE A 141 -28.91 5.27 -5.94
N LEU A 142 -27.98 6.21 -6.11
CA LEU A 142 -26.93 6.13 -7.12
C LEU A 142 -26.04 4.89 -6.96
N LEU A 143 -25.65 4.56 -5.72
CA LEU A 143 -24.86 3.38 -5.41
C LEU A 143 -25.60 2.10 -5.83
N ARG A 144 -26.89 1.97 -5.48
CA ARG A 144 -27.73 0.84 -5.90
C ARG A 144 -27.85 0.75 -7.42
N THR A 145 -28.11 1.87 -8.10
CA THR A 145 -28.22 1.90 -9.57
C THR A 145 -26.93 1.47 -10.25
N ARG A 146 -25.78 1.73 -9.64
CA ARG A 146 -24.47 1.30 -10.16
C ARG A 146 -24.06 -0.10 -9.71
N GLY A 147 -24.88 -0.80 -8.93
CA GLY A 147 -24.54 -2.11 -8.38
C GLY A 147 -23.38 -2.08 -7.38
N ILE A 148 -23.14 -0.92 -6.75
CA ILE A 148 -22.13 -0.80 -5.69
C ILE A 148 -22.71 -1.38 -4.39
N TYR A 149 -21.91 -2.19 -3.71
CA TYR A 149 -22.34 -2.92 -2.53
C TYR A 149 -22.51 -1.98 -1.32
N ILE A 150 -23.74 -1.84 -0.84
CA ILE A 150 -24.09 -1.08 0.37
C ILE A 150 -23.96 -2.01 1.58
N LEU A 151 -23.21 -1.55 2.58
CA LEU A 151 -23.00 -2.26 3.84
C LEU A 151 -24.17 -2.01 4.79
N TYR A 152 -24.54 -3.05 5.56
CA TYR A 152 -25.61 -2.98 6.56
C TYR A 152 -26.95 -2.49 5.99
N GLU A 153 -27.30 -2.97 4.80
CA GLU A 153 -28.47 -2.49 4.06
C GLU A 153 -29.80 -2.64 4.83
N ASP A 154 -29.90 -3.64 5.71
CA ASP A 154 -31.02 -3.87 6.63
C ASP A 154 -31.21 -2.74 7.66
N ARG A 155 -30.16 -1.97 7.94
CA ARG A 155 -30.15 -0.87 8.92
C ARG A 155 -29.92 0.48 8.27
N ASN A 156 -29.72 0.56 6.96
CA ASN A 156 -29.51 1.82 6.25
C ASN A 156 -30.78 2.71 6.31
N PRO A 157 -30.69 4.03 6.60
CA PRO A 157 -29.47 4.84 6.80
C PRO A 157 -29.02 5.01 8.26
N TYR A 158 -29.56 4.23 9.20
CA TYR A 158 -29.28 4.34 10.64
C TYR A 158 -28.32 3.25 11.17
N ALA A 159 -27.46 2.72 10.29
CA ALA A 159 -26.56 1.62 10.66
C ALA A 159 -25.51 2.01 11.72
N GLY A 160 -25.26 3.32 11.91
CA GLY A 160 -24.40 3.86 12.98
C GLY A 160 -25.14 4.20 14.28
N GLY A 161 -26.46 4.02 14.35
CA GLY A 161 -27.30 4.39 15.49
C GLY A 161 -28.46 5.30 15.11
N ALA A 162 -29.41 5.50 16.04
CA ALA A 162 -30.65 6.23 15.79
C ALA A 162 -30.45 7.70 15.37
N GLU A 163 -29.41 8.36 15.91
CA GLU A 163 -29.06 9.74 15.58
C GLU A 163 -28.04 9.85 14.42
N HIS A 164 -27.67 8.73 13.81
CA HIS A 164 -26.57 8.67 12.84
C HIS A 164 -27.12 8.35 11.44
N TYR A 165 -27.38 9.38 10.65
CA TYR A 165 -27.95 9.25 9.31
C TYR A 165 -26.83 9.17 8.25
N ALA A 166 -26.48 7.97 7.81
CA ALA A 166 -25.38 7.73 6.88
C ALA A 166 -25.63 6.55 5.95
N VAL A 167 -24.99 6.57 4.79
CA VAL A 167 -24.83 5.38 3.94
C VAL A 167 -23.43 4.82 4.11
N PHE A 168 -23.34 3.49 4.25
CA PHE A 168 -22.07 2.76 4.28
C PHE A 168 -21.96 1.91 3.01
N PHE A 169 -20.80 1.90 2.37
CA PHE A 169 -20.56 1.06 1.19
C PHE A 169 -19.08 0.66 1.10
N GLU A 170 -18.79 -0.37 0.29
CA GLU A 170 -17.41 -0.70 -0.09
C GLU A 170 -17.07 -0.04 -1.42
N ASP A 171 -15.92 0.62 -1.48
CA ASP A 171 -15.35 1.06 -2.75
C ASP A 171 -14.73 -0.13 -3.54
N PRO A 172 -14.27 0.08 -4.78
CA PRO A 172 -13.66 -0.99 -5.58
C PRO A 172 -12.44 -1.66 -4.94
N ASP A 173 -11.76 -0.98 -4.03
CA ASP A 173 -10.58 -1.46 -3.30
C ASP A 173 -10.96 -2.10 -1.94
N ARG A 174 -12.27 -2.28 -1.68
CA ARG A 174 -12.86 -2.81 -0.43
C ARG A 174 -12.64 -1.93 0.80
N LEU A 175 -12.38 -0.65 0.59
CA LEU A 175 -12.35 0.32 1.66
C LEU A 175 -13.78 0.62 2.08
N LYS A 176 -14.04 0.55 3.38
CA LYS A 176 -15.31 0.97 3.94
C LYS A 176 -15.43 2.48 3.80
N VAL A 177 -16.45 2.95 3.10
CA VAL A 177 -16.77 4.37 2.99
C VAL A 177 -18.06 4.64 3.76
N GLU A 178 -18.08 5.74 4.48
CA GLU A 178 -19.25 6.31 5.12
C GLU A 178 -19.48 7.71 4.57
N VAL A 179 -20.73 8.01 4.23
CA VAL A 179 -21.18 9.37 3.94
C VAL A 179 -22.31 9.71 4.91
N VAL A 180 -22.03 10.63 5.83
CA VAL A 180 -22.90 10.96 6.97
C VAL A 180 -23.50 12.35 6.82
N ALA A 181 -24.79 12.49 7.09
CA ALA A 181 -25.47 13.78 7.14
C ALA A 181 -25.07 14.58 8.39
N PRO A 182 -25.12 15.92 8.35
CA PRO A 182 -24.86 16.77 9.51
C PRO A 182 -25.94 16.63 10.59
#